data_AF-A0A355YH24-F1
#
_entry.id   AF-A0A355YH24-F1
#
_cell.length_a   1.000
_cell.length_b   1.000
_cell.length_c   1.000
_cell.angle_alpha   90.00
_cell.angle_beta   90.00
_cell.angle_gamma   90.00
#
_symmetry.space_group_name_H-M   'P 1'
#
loop_
_entity.id
_entity.type
_entity.pdbx_description
1 polymer ?
#
loop_
_entity_poly.entity_id
_entity_poly.type
_entity_poly.pdbx_seq_one_letter_code
_entity_poly.pdbx_strand_id
1 'polypeptide(L)'
;MNKLLLPVLLACIATVAGCGDREQYAAHRAERSKPKMEVGAAMVSVRRAPYPNLDILPDGRLRVDDIEIPLDEGQRELLKTSFVRLQILRQNTLTDPTGPADASGRTVPLEMPAGQTPFPPDLAQRIPEFKDYAEALANPRALR
;
A
#
# COMPACT_ATOMS: atom_id res chain seq x y z
N MET A 1 -33.45 18.76 43.29
CA MET A 1 -32.35 17.77 43.38
C MET A 1 -31.54 17.69 42.07
N ASN A 2 -31.21 18.82 41.41
CA ASN A 2 -30.58 18.81 40.06
C ASN A 2 -29.20 19.49 39.98
N LYS A 3 -28.62 19.93 41.10
CA LYS A 3 -27.36 20.71 41.08
C LYS A 3 -26.09 19.85 41.08
N LEU A 4 -26.22 18.54 41.30
CA LEU A 4 -25.11 17.57 41.32
C LEU A 4 -24.91 16.83 39.99
N LEU A 5 -25.87 16.90 39.07
CA LEU A 5 -25.77 16.24 37.75
C LEU A 5 -24.82 16.98 36.80
N LEU A 6 -24.79 18.32 36.87
CA LEU A 6 -23.95 19.14 36.00
C LEU A 6 -22.43 18.94 36.23
N PRO A 7 -21.90 18.92 37.48
CA PRO A 7 -20.48 18.68 37.69
C PRO A 7 -20.05 17.24 37.36
N VAL A 8 -20.94 16.25 37.54
CA VAL A 8 -20.67 14.86 37.16
C VAL A 8 -20.61 14.71 35.63
N LEU A 9 -21.52 15.35 34.90
CA LEU A 9 -21.49 15.36 33.44
C LEU A 9 -20.23 16.06 32.90
N LEU A 10 -19.81 17.17 33.53
CA LEU A 10 -18.57 17.89 33.16
C LEU A 10 -17.31 17.04 33.43
N ALA A 11 -17.28 16.30 34.55
CA ALA A 11 -16.19 15.39 34.87
C ALA A 11 -16.11 14.21 33.88
N CYS A 12 -17.25 13.66 33.45
CA CYS A 12 -17.29 12.62 32.43
C CYS A 12 -16.78 13.09 31.05
N ILE A 13 -17.10 14.33 30.64
CA ILE A 13 -16.61 14.89 29.37
C ILE A 13 -15.09 15.15 29.42
N ALA A 14 -14.57 15.61 30.57
CA ALA A 14 -13.14 15.80 30.77
C ALA A 14 -12.35 14.47 30.74
N THR A 15 -12.93 13.37 31.22
CA THR A 15 -12.30 12.04 31.15
C THR A 15 -12.31 11.44 29.74
N VAL A 16 -13.31 11.76 28.91
CA VAL A 16 -13.39 11.26 27.51
C VAL A 16 -12.48 12.07 26.58
N ALA A 17 -12.26 13.36 26.84
CA ALA A 17 -11.31 14.19 26.09
C ALA A 17 -9.84 13.82 26.35
N GLY A 18 -9.55 13.05 27.41
CA GLY A 18 -8.21 12.53 27.75
C GLY A 18 -7.96 11.08 27.30
N CYS A 19 -8.93 10.41 26.66
CA CYS A 19 -8.76 9.05 26.18
C CYS A 19 -8.04 9.01 24.84
N GLY A 20 -6.71 9.01 24.89
CA GLY A 20 -5.84 8.64 23.79
C GLY A 20 -4.80 9.71 23.52
N ASP A 21 -3.55 9.41 23.89
CA ASP A 21 -2.38 10.22 23.56
C ASP A 21 -2.43 10.59 22.08
N ARG A 22 -2.83 11.83 21.80
CA ARG A 22 -2.96 12.34 20.44
C ARG A 22 -1.64 12.27 19.70
N GLU A 23 -0.54 12.38 20.43
CA GLU A 23 0.82 12.17 19.92
C GLU A 23 1.10 10.71 19.57
N GLN A 24 0.74 9.74 20.41
CA GLN A 24 0.87 8.31 20.06
C GLN A 24 -0.02 7.97 18.86
N TYR A 25 -1.25 8.49 18.81
CA TYR A 25 -2.15 8.29 17.68
C TYR A 25 -1.61 8.94 16.40
N ALA A 26 -1.04 10.14 16.49
CA ALA A 26 -0.38 10.81 15.37
C ALA A 26 0.89 10.08 14.91
N ALA A 27 1.70 9.57 15.85
CA ALA A 27 2.89 8.77 15.56
C ALA A 27 2.52 7.45 14.88
N HIS A 28 1.53 6.71 15.40
CA HIS A 28 1.01 5.50 14.77
C HIS A 28 0.43 5.77 13.38
N ARG A 29 -0.24 6.92 13.19
CA ARG A 29 -0.72 7.35 11.87
C ARG A 29 0.45 7.67 10.93
N ALA A 30 1.48 8.34 11.42
CA ALA A 30 2.69 8.65 10.65
C ALA A 30 3.44 7.37 10.25
N GLU A 31 3.56 6.39 11.14
CA GLU A 31 4.17 5.10 10.83
C GLU A 31 3.40 4.31 9.78
N ARG A 32 2.06 4.28 9.86
CA ARG A 32 1.19 3.64 8.84
C ARG A 32 1.23 4.34 7.49
N SER A 33 1.61 5.62 7.46
CA SER A 33 1.75 6.39 6.22
C SER A 33 3.10 6.19 5.53
N LYS A 34 4.07 5.53 6.18
CA LYS A 34 5.37 5.25 5.58
C LYS A 34 5.19 4.39 4.33
N PRO A 35 5.87 4.72 3.22
CA PRO A 35 5.86 3.86 2.04
C PRO A 35 6.35 2.46 2.39
N LYS A 36 5.56 1.43 2.05
CA LYS A 36 5.88 0.03 2.27
C LYS A 36 5.80 -0.72 0.94
N MET A 37 6.80 -1.55 0.70
CA MET A 37 6.82 -2.49 -0.43
C MET A 37 6.84 -3.91 0.13
N GLU A 38 5.95 -4.75 -0.39
CA GLU A 38 5.77 -6.12 0.03
C GLU A 38 5.95 -7.03 -1.19
N VAL A 39 6.91 -7.96 -1.12
CA VAL A 39 7.14 -8.94 -2.18
C VAL A 39 6.56 -10.28 -1.72
N GLY A 40 5.39 -10.61 -2.26
CA GLY A 40 4.73 -11.90 -2.07
C GLY A 40 5.16 -12.92 -3.11
N ALA A 41 4.62 -14.14 -3.02
CA ALA A 41 4.95 -15.21 -3.96
C ALA A 41 4.42 -14.96 -5.39
N ALA A 42 3.29 -14.27 -5.52
CA ALA A 42 2.60 -14.08 -6.80
C ALA A 42 2.35 -12.60 -7.16
N MET A 43 2.72 -11.66 -6.29
CA MET A 43 2.51 -10.22 -6.50
C MET A 43 3.54 -9.39 -5.73
N VAL A 44 3.80 -8.19 -6.22
CA VAL A 44 4.52 -7.14 -5.49
C VAL A 44 3.55 -6.01 -5.18
N SER A 45 3.33 -5.73 -3.91
CA SER A 45 2.44 -4.64 -3.46
C SER A 45 3.24 -3.43 -3.00
N VAL A 46 2.91 -2.25 -3.51
CA VAL A 46 3.49 -0.97 -3.09
C VAL A 46 2.37 -0.13 -2.47
N ARG A 47 2.52 0.18 -1.18
CA ARG A 47 1.59 1.01 -0.41
C ARG A 47 2.28 2.30 -0.05
N ARG A 48 1.79 3.43 -0.58
CA ARG A 48 2.39 4.75 -0.32
C ARG A 48 1.27 5.77 -0.13
N ALA A 49 0.98 6.15 1.11
CA ALA A 49 0.09 7.29 1.34
C ALA A 49 0.69 8.58 0.72
N PRO A 50 -0.11 9.45 0.10
CA PRO A 50 -1.57 9.42 -0.05
C PRO A 50 -2.07 8.69 -1.32
N TYR A 51 -1.18 8.03 -2.06
CA TYR A 51 -1.49 7.35 -3.32
C TYR A 51 -2.19 5.99 -3.09
N PRO A 52 -2.99 5.53 -4.06
CA PRO A 52 -3.64 4.22 -4.00
C PRO A 52 -2.61 3.08 -3.97
N ASN A 53 -3.06 1.88 -3.58
CA ASN A 53 -2.18 0.72 -3.53
C ASN A 53 -1.85 0.27 -4.96
N LEU A 54 -0.60 -0.11 -5.19
CA LEU A 54 -0.17 -0.63 -6.49
C LEU A 54 0.18 -2.10 -6.35
N ASP A 55 -0.42 -2.96 -7.15
CA ASP A 55 -0.08 -4.38 -7.22
C ASP A 55 0.50 -4.70 -8.60
N ILE A 56 1.73 -5.22 -8.61
CA ILE A 56 2.44 -5.63 -9.83
C ILE A 56 2.41 -7.16 -9.91
N LEU A 57 1.89 -7.65 -11.03
CA LEU A 57 1.73 -9.07 -11.32
C LEU A 57 2.93 -9.64 -12.11
N PRO A 58 3.10 -10.98 -12.16
CA PRO A 58 4.25 -11.62 -12.80
C PRO A 58 4.32 -11.40 -14.32
N ASP A 59 3.18 -11.14 -14.94
CA ASP A 59 3.04 -10.87 -16.38
C ASP A 59 3.28 -9.39 -16.74
N GLY A 60 3.66 -8.55 -15.76
CA GLY A 60 3.88 -7.12 -15.96
C GLY A 60 2.59 -6.29 -15.95
N ARG A 61 1.44 -6.87 -15.58
CA ARG A 61 0.23 -6.10 -15.32
C ARG A 61 0.35 -5.29 -14.04
N LEU A 62 -0.28 -4.12 -14.04
CA LEU A 62 -0.39 -3.23 -12.89
C LEU A 62 -1.85 -3.12 -12.49
N ARG A 63 -2.14 -3.30 -11.20
CA ARG A 63 -3.41 -2.94 -10.60
C ARG A 63 -3.22 -1.75 -9.67
N VAL A 64 -4.18 -0.85 -9.71
CA VAL A 64 -4.31 0.22 -8.74
C VAL A 64 -5.55 -0.08 -7.93
N ASP A 65 -5.35 -0.38 -6.65
CA ASP A 65 -6.31 -1.07 -5.79
C ASP A 65 -6.82 -2.35 -6.48
N ASP A 66 -8.03 -2.34 -7.05
CA ASP A 66 -8.62 -3.51 -7.74
C ASP A 66 -8.76 -3.33 -9.26
N ILE A 67 -8.29 -2.20 -9.81
CA ILE A 67 -8.48 -1.83 -11.21
C ILE A 67 -7.20 -2.12 -12.00
N GLU A 68 -7.32 -2.94 -13.05
CA GLU A 68 -6.23 -3.18 -13.98
C GLU A 68 -5.97 -1.96 -14.86
N ILE A 69 -4.72 -1.48 -14.88
CA ILE A 69 -4.32 -0.32 -15.67
C ILE A 69 -3.84 -0.80 -17.05
N PRO A 70 -4.39 -0.24 -18.15
CA PRO A 70 -3.88 -0.53 -19.47
C PRO A 70 -2.50 0.10 -19.64
N LEU A 71 -1.49 -0.74 -19.85
CA LEU A 71 -0.10 -0.35 -20.07
C LEU A 71 0.31 -0.58 -21.53
N ASP A 72 1.29 0.19 -21.99
CA ASP A 72 1.99 -0.12 -23.24
C ASP A 72 2.99 -1.29 -23.05
N GLU A 73 3.53 -1.81 -24.17
CA GLU A 73 4.43 -2.97 -24.13
C GLU A 73 5.74 -2.68 -23.39
N GLY A 74 6.31 -1.48 -23.54
CA GLY A 74 7.54 -1.10 -22.85
C GLY A 74 7.34 -1.00 -21.34
N GLN A 75 6.18 -0.48 -20.91
CA GLN A 75 5.77 -0.43 -19.51
C GLN A 75 5.56 -1.84 -18.92
N ARG A 76 4.89 -2.73 -19.65
CA ARG A 76 4.72 -4.14 -19.22
C ARG A 76 6.05 -4.84 -19.02
N GLU A 77 6.95 -4.75 -20.00
CA GLU A 77 8.26 -5.41 -19.91
C GLU A 77 9.16 -4.83 -18.81
N LEU A 78 9.04 -3.52 -18.54
CA LEU A 78 9.69 -2.89 -17.39
C LEU A 78 9.19 -3.51 -16.08
N LEU A 79 7.86 -3.57 -15.88
CA LEU A 79 7.28 -4.11 -14.65
C LEU A 79 7.60 -5.60 -14.45
N LYS A 80 7.56 -6.39 -15.52
CA LYS A 80 7.95 -7.80 -15.53
C LYS A 80 9.42 -7.97 -15.14
N THR A 81 10.31 -7.15 -15.69
CA THR A 81 11.74 -7.16 -15.33
C THR A 81 11.94 -6.80 -13.85
N SER A 82 11.27 -5.76 -13.36
CA SER A 82 11.33 -5.37 -11.95
C SER A 82 10.76 -6.45 -11.02
N PHE A 83 9.67 -7.09 -11.41
CA PHE A 83 9.08 -8.20 -10.66
C PHE A 83 10.09 -9.34 -10.48
N VAL A 84 10.75 -9.77 -11.56
CA VAL A 84 11.77 -10.83 -11.52
C VAL A 84 12.93 -10.44 -10.60
N ARG A 85 13.44 -9.21 -10.69
CA ARG A 85 14.51 -8.73 -9.80
C ARG A 85 14.12 -8.79 -8.33
N LEU A 86 12.91 -8.36 -8.00
CA LEU A 86 12.39 -8.40 -6.63
C LEU A 86 12.19 -9.83 -6.12
N GLN A 87 11.76 -10.75 -6.99
CA GLN A 87 11.65 -12.16 -6.62
C GLN A 87 13.03 -12.81 -6.39
N ILE A 88 14.05 -12.44 -7.17
CA ILE A 88 15.43 -12.88 -6.92
C ILE A 88 15.91 -12.38 -5.56
N LEU A 89 15.69 -11.09 -5.26
CA LEU A 89 16.05 -10.52 -3.96
C LEU A 89 15.33 -11.25 -2.82
N ARG A 90 14.02 -11.50 -2.96
CA ARG A 90 13.25 -12.31 -1.99
C ARG A 90 13.85 -13.70 -1.81
N GLN A 91 14.16 -14.39 -2.90
CA GLN A 91 14.72 -15.73 -2.84
C GLN A 91 16.07 -15.75 -2.12
N ASN A 92 16.93 -14.75 -2.39
CA ASN A 92 18.22 -14.61 -1.72
C ASN A 92 18.04 -14.41 -0.20
N THR A 93 17.08 -13.57 0.22
CA THR A 93 16.77 -13.36 1.64
C THR A 93 16.15 -14.61 2.30
N LEU A 94 15.39 -15.41 1.56
CA LEU A 94 14.83 -16.68 2.05
C LEU A 94 15.89 -17.77 2.23
N THR A 95 16.91 -17.80 1.37
CA THR A 95 18.02 -18.76 1.45
C THR A 95 19.12 -18.34 2.41
N ASP A 96 19.04 -17.12 2.95
CA ASP A 96 19.98 -16.64 3.95
C ASP A 96 19.82 -17.49 5.23
N PRO A 97 20.86 -18.23 5.66
CA PRO A 97 20.80 -19.07 6.85
C PRO A 97 20.62 -18.28 8.16
N THR A 98 20.73 -16.94 8.11
CA THR A 98 20.45 -16.03 9.24
C THR A 98 19.03 -15.46 9.21
N GLY A 99 18.23 -15.78 8.19
CA GLY A 99 16.85 -15.32 8.03
C GLY A 99 15.87 -15.96 9.03
N PRO A 100 14.70 -15.33 9.27
CA PRO A 100 13.70 -15.87 10.19
C PRO A 100 13.20 -17.24 9.72
N ALA A 101 13.29 -18.25 10.60
CA ALA A 101 13.10 -19.68 10.32
C ALA A 101 11.70 -20.09 9.82
N ASP A 102 10.74 -19.17 9.74
CA ASP A 102 9.37 -19.44 9.31
C ASP A 102 8.96 -18.48 8.18
N ALA A 103 9.60 -18.66 7.02
CA ALA A 103 9.36 -17.86 5.83
C ALA A 103 8.31 -18.46 4.88
N SER A 104 7.57 -19.47 5.36
CA SER A 104 6.49 -20.12 4.63
C SER A 104 5.22 -19.24 4.63
N GLY A 105 5.24 -18.20 3.80
CA GLY A 105 4.03 -17.41 3.47
C GLY A 105 3.95 -16.01 4.04
N ARG A 106 4.99 -15.50 4.70
CA ARG A 106 5.05 -14.09 5.14
C ARG A 106 5.85 -13.22 4.17
N THR A 107 5.39 -11.98 3.97
CA THR A 107 6.16 -10.92 3.32
C THR A 107 7.52 -10.81 4.00
N VAL A 108 8.60 -11.02 3.24
CA VAL A 108 9.98 -10.94 3.78
C VAL A 108 10.43 -9.48 3.70
N PRO A 109 10.94 -8.87 4.78
CA PRO A 109 11.56 -7.56 4.70
C PRO A 109 12.79 -7.65 3.78
N LEU A 110 12.77 -6.89 2.68
CA LEU A 110 13.89 -6.84 1.74
C LEU A 110 14.75 -5.62 2.03
N GLU A 111 16.03 -5.85 2.28
CA GLU A 111 17.03 -4.78 2.24
C GLU A 111 17.45 -4.54 0.80
N MET A 112 17.27 -3.31 0.31
CA MET A 112 17.72 -2.93 -1.03
C MET A 112 19.24 -2.70 -1.01
N PRO A 113 20.00 -3.35 -1.91
CA PRO A 113 21.43 -3.09 -2.04
C PRO A 113 21.68 -1.61 -2.40
N ALA A 114 22.75 -1.03 -1.86
CA ALA A 114 23.12 0.35 -2.17
C ALA A 114 23.25 0.57 -3.68
N GLY A 115 22.58 1.61 -4.21
CA GLY A 115 22.57 1.95 -5.63
C GLY A 115 21.51 1.24 -6.48
N GLN A 116 20.66 0.39 -5.91
CA GLN A 116 19.52 -0.21 -6.63
C GLN A 116 18.21 0.55 -6.35
N THR A 117 17.60 1.07 -7.41
CA THR A 117 16.22 1.56 -7.43
C THR A 117 15.37 0.60 -8.27
N PRO A 118 14.67 -0.39 -7.67
CA PRO A 118 13.92 -1.39 -8.42
C PRO A 118 12.77 -0.78 -9.23
N PHE A 119 12.30 0.40 -8.82
CA PHE A 119 11.34 1.21 -9.57
C PHE A 119 11.88 2.63 -9.74
N PRO A 120 11.58 3.29 -10.87
CA PRO A 120 11.83 4.71 -11.03
C PRO A 120 11.11 5.50 -9.92
N PRO A 121 11.73 6.53 -9.32
CA PRO A 121 11.08 7.34 -8.29
C PRO A 121 9.84 8.09 -8.81
N ASP A 122 9.76 8.30 -10.12
CA ASP A 122 8.67 8.94 -10.84
C ASP A 122 7.62 7.95 -11.38
N LEU A 123 7.70 6.65 -11.06
CA LEU A 123 6.74 5.65 -11.53
C LEU A 123 5.28 6.06 -11.27
N ALA A 124 5.00 6.60 -10.08
CA ALA A 124 3.66 7.07 -9.72
C ALA A 124 3.18 8.28 -10.55
N GLN A 125 4.10 9.12 -11.05
CA GLN A 125 3.77 10.27 -11.91
C GLN A 125 3.50 9.84 -13.36
N ARG A 126 3.95 8.63 -13.74
CA ARG A 126 3.73 8.05 -15.07
C ARG A 126 2.44 7.25 -15.18
N ILE A 127 1.74 7.02 -14.07
CA ILE A 127 0.42 6.37 -14.08
C ILE A 127 -0.56 7.36 -14.73
N PRO A 128 -1.22 7.00 -15.84
CA PRO A 128 -2.21 7.87 -16.47
C PRO A 128 -3.31 8.24 -15.46
N GLU A 129 -3.76 9.50 -15.49
CA GLU A 129 -4.93 9.89 -14.70
C GLU A 129 -6.14 9.04 -15.10
N PHE A 130 -6.88 8.58 -14.08
CA PHE A 130 -8.13 7.87 -14.31
C PHE A 130 -9.09 8.79 -15.04
N LYS A 131 -9.62 8.33 -16.18
CA LYS A 131 -10.68 9.05 -16.87
C LYS A 131 -11.95 9.00 -16.03
N ASP A 132 -12.70 10.11 -16.00
CA ASP A 132 -13.99 10.17 -15.34
C ASP A 132 -14.95 9.12 -15.92
N TYR A 133 -15.40 8.19 -15.08
CA TYR A 133 -16.28 7.08 -15.46
C TYR A 133 -17.74 7.52 -15.73
N ALA A 134 -18.03 8.83 -15.69
CA ALA A 134 -19.37 9.37 -15.90
C ALA A 134 -19.93 8.96 -17.28
N GLU A 135 -19.11 8.91 -18.32
CA GLU A 135 -19.51 8.48 -19.66
C GLU A 135 -19.79 6.97 -19.74
N ALA A 136 -19.06 6.14 -18.99
CA ALA A 136 -19.28 4.69 -18.96
C ALA A 136 -20.60 4.33 -18.24
N LEU A 137 -20.97 5.10 -17.21
CA LEU A 137 -22.24 4.95 -16.49
C LEU A 137 -23.43 5.60 -17.22
N ALA A 138 -23.18 6.49 -18.19
CA ALA A 138 -24.21 7.14 -19.00
C ALA A 138 -24.82 6.23 -20.08
N ASN A 139 -24.36 4.97 -20.22
CA ASN A 139 -24.92 4.01 -21.17
C ASN A 139 -25.83 2.97 -20.48
N PRO A 140 -27.13 3.27 -20.27
CA PRO A 140 -28.09 2.34 -19.68
C PRO A 140 -28.40 1.10 -20.55
N ARG A 141 -27.82 0.96 -21.75
CA ARG A 141 -28.03 -0.21 -22.62
C ARG A 141 -27.14 -1.40 -22.32
N ALA A 142 -26.16 -1.30 -21.41
CA ALA A 142 -25.31 -2.42 -21.01
C ALA A 142 -25.94 -3.35 -19.95
N LEU A 143 -27.16 -3.05 -19.48
CA LEU A 143 -27.91 -3.80 -18.47
C LEU A 143 -29.04 -4.69 -19.05
N ARG A 144 -28.95 -5.12 -20.31
CA ARG A 144 -29.87 -6.09 -20.90
C ARG A 144 -29.19 -7.38 -21.29
#